data_AF-A0A3D1BPE9-F1
#
_entry.id   AF-A0A3D1BPE9-F1
#
_cell.length_a   1.000
_cell.length_b   1.000
_cell.length_c   1.000
_cell.angle_alpha   90.00
_cell.angle_beta   90.00
_cell.angle_gamma   90.00
#
_symmetry.space_group_name_H-M   'P 1'
#
loop_
_entity.id
_entity.type
_entity.pdbx_description
1 polymer ?
#
loop_
_entity_poly.entity_id
_entity_poly.type
_entity_poly.pdbx_seq_one_letter_code
_entity_poly.pdbx_strand_id
1 'polypeptide(L)'
;MIGDKSKLSVDSRLDQDIIYEFLCPECNTNLPVASPCSCGGNLMTLYLDKSLKLSNSVTVCNRFGCPNSEVKGIENLRSMQL
;
A
#
# COMPACT_ATOMS: atom_id res chain seq x y z
N MET A 1 16.81 4.14 6.73
CA MET A 1 15.95 4.16 5.52
C MET A 1 15.87 5.60 5.01
N ILE A 2 16.29 5.83 3.78
CA ILE A 2 16.22 7.13 3.09
C ILE A 2 14.95 7.11 2.21
N GLY A 3 14.11 8.13 2.33
CA GLY A 3 12.84 8.26 1.58
C GLY A 3 11.99 9.40 2.13
N ASP A 4 11.18 10.02 1.28
CA ASP A 4 10.23 11.05 1.71
C ASP A 4 9.12 10.41 2.58
N LYS A 5 8.83 11.05 3.71
CA LYS A 5 7.79 10.63 4.67
C LYS A 5 6.70 11.70 4.84
N SER A 6 6.65 12.66 3.91
CA SER A 6 5.63 13.69 3.87
C SER A 6 4.25 13.07 3.78
N LYS A 7 3.30 13.69 4.49
CA LYS A 7 1.93 13.20 4.64
C LYS A 7 0.99 14.35 4.33
N LEU A 8 0.03 14.11 3.46
CA LEU A 8 -1.04 15.05 3.13
C LEU A 8 -2.38 14.36 3.35
N SER A 9 -3.25 15.01 4.10
CA SER A 9 -4.64 14.62 4.28
C SER A 9 -5.51 15.82 3.96
N VAL A 10 -6.56 15.63 3.16
CA VAL A 10 -7.43 16.73 2.73
C VAL A 10 -8.31 17.20 3.89
N ASP A 11 -8.94 16.27 4.63
CA ASP A 11 -10.04 16.63 5.54
C ASP A 11 -9.88 16.17 7.01
N SER A 12 -8.97 15.23 7.29
CA SER A 12 -8.89 14.62 8.63
C SER A 12 -7.48 14.21 9.00
N ARG A 13 -7.15 14.28 10.30
CA ARG A 13 -5.90 13.70 10.81
C ARG A 13 -5.90 12.19 10.56
N LEU A 14 -4.76 11.69 10.11
CA LEU A 14 -4.51 10.26 9.99
C LEU A 14 -4.14 9.70 11.36
N ASP A 15 -4.87 8.68 11.80
CA ASP A 15 -4.73 8.03 13.09
C ASP A 15 -4.22 6.59 12.90
N GLN A 16 -3.26 6.19 13.74
CA GLN A 16 -2.67 4.85 13.68
C GLN A 16 -3.57 3.78 14.28
N ASP A 17 -4.55 4.15 15.11
CA ASP A 17 -5.48 3.21 15.73
C ASP A 17 -6.66 2.86 14.81
N ILE A 18 -6.77 3.54 13.67
CA ILE A 18 -7.83 3.31 12.67
C ILE A 18 -7.35 2.35 11.58
N ILE A 19 -8.22 1.39 11.25
CA ILE A 19 -8.12 0.58 10.04
C ILE A 19 -8.97 1.24 8.96
N TYR A 20 -8.32 1.74 7.92
CA TYR A 20 -8.99 2.47 6.85
C TYR A 20 -9.53 1.54 5.77
N GLU A 21 -10.62 1.97 5.13
CA GLU A 21 -11.09 1.39 3.88
C GLU A 21 -10.39 2.07 2.70
N PHE A 22 -9.97 1.27 1.72
CA PHE A 22 -9.34 1.77 0.51
C PHE A 22 -10.32 1.59 -0.64
N LEU A 23 -10.70 2.69 -1.27
CA LEU A 23 -11.69 2.72 -2.34
C LEU A 23 -11.03 3.09 -3.68
N CYS A 24 -11.51 2.49 -4.76
CA CYS A 24 -11.19 2.95 -6.11
C CYS A 24 -11.79 4.35 -6.32
N PRO A 25 -11.00 5.36 -6.73
CA PRO A 25 -11.51 6.72 -6.90
C PRO A 25 -12.52 6.87 -8.06
N GLU A 26 -12.54 5.91 -8.99
CA GLU A 26 -13.41 5.95 -10.16
C GLU A 26 -14.78 5.34 -9.90
N CYS A 27 -14.82 4.20 -9.18
CA CYS A 27 -16.04 3.40 -9.02
C CYS A 27 -16.44 3.16 -7.56
N ASN A 28 -15.69 3.71 -6.60
CA ASN A 28 -15.95 3.64 -5.17
C ASN A 28 -16.05 2.22 -4.58
N THR A 29 -15.51 1.22 -5.27
CA THR A 29 -15.44 -0.17 -4.79
C THR A 29 -14.19 -0.38 -3.95
N ASN A 30 -14.28 -1.26 -2.95
CA ASN A 30 -13.14 -1.67 -2.13
C ASN A 30 -12.00 -2.23 -2.97
N LEU A 31 -10.78 -1.77 -2.67
CA LEU A 31 -9.58 -2.34 -3.26
C LEU A 31 -9.34 -3.76 -2.74
N PRO A 32 -8.70 -4.64 -3.54
CA PRO A 32 -8.46 -6.02 -3.15
C PRO A 32 -7.53 -6.13 -1.93
N VAL A 33 -7.81 -7.10 -1.06
CA VAL A 33 -6.92 -7.49 0.04
C VAL A 33 -5.94 -8.55 -0.48
N ALA A 34 -4.64 -8.30 -0.37
CA ALA A 34 -3.58 -9.25 -0.66
C ALA A 34 -3.46 -10.31 0.45
N SER A 35 -3.42 -9.85 1.70
CA SER A 35 -3.26 -10.70 2.89
C SER A 35 -3.54 -9.90 4.16
N PRO A 36 -3.79 -10.58 5.30
CA PRO A 36 -3.73 -9.94 6.62
C PRO A 36 -2.35 -9.34 6.89
N CYS A 37 -2.30 -8.29 7.71
CA CYS A 37 -1.06 -7.71 8.23
C CYS A 37 -0.88 -8.09 9.70
N SER A 38 0.36 -8.33 10.13
CA SER A 38 0.69 -8.64 11.53
C SER A 38 0.37 -7.51 12.52
N CYS A 39 0.13 -6.29 12.05
CA CYS A 39 -0.31 -5.19 12.90
C CYS A 39 -1.81 -5.29 13.28
N GLY A 40 -2.58 -6.19 12.66
CA GLY A 40 -4.03 -6.30 12.82
C GLY A 40 -4.85 -5.59 11.73
N GLY A 41 -4.20 -4.97 10.75
CA GLY A 41 -4.84 -4.47 9.53
C GLY A 41 -4.76 -5.46 8.37
N ASN A 42 -4.94 -4.96 7.15
CA ASN A 42 -4.82 -5.70 5.90
C ASN A 42 -3.78 -5.04 4.98
N LEU A 43 -3.07 -5.86 4.20
CA LEU A 43 -2.27 -5.40 3.06
C LEU A 43 -3.17 -5.34 1.83
N MET A 44 -3.38 -4.13 1.31
CA MET A 44 -4.21 -3.85 0.13
C MET A 44 -3.35 -3.89 -1.12
N THR A 45 -3.88 -4.42 -2.23
CA THR A 45 -3.16 -4.48 -3.52
C THR A 45 -3.47 -3.25 -4.38
N LEU A 46 -2.41 -2.63 -4.91
CA LEU A 46 -2.45 -1.63 -5.96
C LEU A 46 -1.72 -2.17 -7.19
N TYR A 47 -2.45 -2.44 -8.27
CA TYR A 47 -1.85 -2.89 -9.52
C TYR A 47 -1.16 -1.74 -10.24
N LEU A 48 0.02 -1.99 -10.79
CA LEU A 48 0.83 -0.98 -11.48
C LEU A 48 0.43 -0.79 -12.94
N ASP A 49 -0.40 -1.68 -13.48
CA ASP A 49 -0.94 -1.62 -14.81
C ASP A 49 -2.33 -2.28 -14.90
N LYS A 50 -2.90 -2.27 -16.11
CA LYS A 50 -4.20 -2.87 -16.40
C LYS A 50 -4.17 -4.41 -16.51
N SER A 51 -3.02 -5.06 -16.34
CA SER A 51 -2.92 -6.52 -16.38
C SER A 51 -3.42 -7.19 -15.10
N LEU A 52 -3.55 -6.41 -14.01
CA LEU A 52 -4.03 -6.86 -12.71
C LEU A 52 -3.23 -8.05 -12.14
N LYS A 53 -1.95 -8.14 -12.49
CA LYS A 53 -1.05 -9.18 -11.98
C LYS A 53 -0.51 -8.81 -10.61
N LEU A 54 -0.66 -9.70 -9.63
CA LEU A 54 -0.07 -9.53 -8.29
C LEU A 54 1.46 -9.39 -8.33
N SER A 55 2.11 -10.04 -9.30
CA SER A 55 3.55 -9.90 -9.54
C SER A 55 3.94 -8.51 -10.05
N ASN A 56 2.98 -7.65 -10.42
CA ASN A 56 3.19 -6.27 -10.83
C ASN A 56 2.30 -5.34 -9.99
N SER A 57 2.52 -5.37 -8.67
CA SER A 57 1.70 -4.63 -7.71
C SER A 57 2.50 -4.09 -6.53
N VAL A 58 1.97 -3.04 -5.92
CA VAL A 58 2.40 -2.56 -4.60
C VAL A 58 1.38 -3.04 -3.59
N THR A 59 1.85 -3.48 -2.42
CA THR A 59 0.99 -3.77 -1.28
C THR A 59 1.18 -2.73 -0.18
N VAL A 60 0.08 -2.12 0.27
CA VAL A 60 0.09 -1.06 1.29
C VAL A 60 -0.79 -1.47 2.44
N CYS A 61 -0.31 -1.32 3.67
CA CYS A 61 -1.15 -1.58 4.83
C CYS A 61 -2.25 -0.50 4.95
N ASN A 62 -3.48 -0.92 5.21
CA ASN A 62 -4.59 -0.01 5.47
C ASN A 62 -4.61 0.58 6.89
N ARG A 63 -3.57 0.32 7.69
CA ARG A 63 -3.30 1.05 8.93
C ARG A 63 -2.23 2.11 8.67
N PHE A 64 -2.55 3.34 9.02
CA PHE A 64 -1.61 4.44 8.87
C PHE A 64 -0.34 4.23 9.72
N GLY A 65 0.82 4.57 9.17
CA GLY A 65 2.10 4.47 9.87
C GLY A 65 2.66 3.04 10.01
N CYS A 66 1.97 2.02 9.51
CA CYS A 66 2.50 0.66 9.51
C CYS A 66 3.71 0.53 8.57
N PRO A 67 4.85 -0.02 9.02
CA PRO A 67 6.06 -0.16 8.21
C PRO A 67 6.00 -1.36 7.24
N ASN A 68 4.96 -2.19 7.31
CA ASN A 68 4.86 -3.46 6.59
C ASN A 68 4.39 -3.31 5.13
N SER A 69 4.43 -2.12 4.57
CA SER A 69 4.14 -1.93 3.14
C SER A 69 5.30 -2.52 2.32
N GLU A 70 4.97 -3.26 1.26
CA GLU A 70 5.92 -3.99 0.43
C GLU A 70 5.63 -3.74 -1.05
N VAL A 71 6.65 -3.49 -1.86
CA VAL A 71 6.50 -3.49 -3.32
C VAL A 71 6.88 -4.85 -3.88
N LYS A 72 5.97 -5.46 -4.65
CA LYS A 72 6.18 -6.78 -5.27
C LYS A 72 6.53 -6.61 -6.75
N GLY A 73 7.29 -7.56 -7.29
CA GLY A 73 7.71 -7.52 -8.71
C GLY A 73 9.01 -6.76 -8.98
N ILE A 74 9.66 -6.25 -7.93
CA ILE A 74 10.95 -5.56 -8.06
C ILE A 74 12.14 -6.51 -7.85
N GLU A 75 12.10 -7.70 -8.43
CA GLU A 75 13.25 -8.61 -8.36
C GLU A 75 14.49 -8.03 -9.07
N ASN A 76 14.30 -6.95 -9.86
CA ASN A 76 15.32 -6.30 -10.67
C ASN A 76 15.87 -4.95 -10.15
N LEU A 77 15.45 -4.39 -9.00
CA LEU A 77 16.09 -3.16 -8.46
C LEU A 77 17.27 -3.44 -7.52
N ARG A 78 17.55 -4.71 -7.19
CA ARG A 78 18.75 -5.06 -6.39
C ARG A 78 20.07 -4.90 -7.17
N SER A 79 20.03 -4.59 -8.46
CA SER A 79 21.21 -4.35 -9.31
C SER A 79 21.68 -2.90 -9.34
N MET A 80 21.03 -1.98 -8.61
CA MET A 80 21.53 -0.62 -8.38
C MET A 80 22.12 -0.48 -6.98
N GLN A 81 23.04 -1.37 -6.61
CA GLN A 81 24.05 -1.06 -5.60
C GLN A 81 25.13 -0.24 -6.30
N LEU A 82 25.13 1.07 -6.06
CA LEU A 82 26.32 1.91 -6.17
C LEU A 82 27.23 1.64 -4.96
#